data_AF-A0A2V7F064-F1
#
_entry.id   AF-A0A2V7F064-F1
#
_cell.length_a   1.000
_cell.length_b   1.000
_cell.length_c   1.000
_cell.angle_alpha   90.00
_cell.angle_beta   90.00
_cell.angle_gamma   90.00
#
_symmetry.space_group_name_H-M   'P 1'
#
loop_
_entity.id
_entity.type
_entity.pdbx_description
1 polymer ?
#
loop_
_entity_poly.entity_id
_entity_poly.type
_entity_poly.pdbx_seq_one_letter_code
_entity_poly.pdbx_strand_id
1 'polypeptide(L)'
;PRKVERSGISEAVDGHVLIYIHKEETLDDVARRYPAQHYVLVDDKPRILAAVKDAWGDRVTTIFPRQGQYARDAERYRAADLTVERIGDLVTYDLSELLSLEVLR
;
A
#
# COMPACT_ATOMS: atom_id res chain seq x y z
N PRO A 1 -2.16 13.11 -13.21
CA PRO A 1 -3.18 12.25 -13.88
C PRO A 1 -2.65 11.50 -15.11
N ARG A 2 -1.99 12.17 -16.06
CA ARG A 2 -1.60 11.58 -17.36
C ARG A 2 -0.74 10.31 -17.31
N LYS A 3 0.08 10.13 -16.28
CA LYS A 3 0.92 8.91 -16.14
C LYS A 3 0.07 7.66 -15.91
N VAL A 4 -0.92 7.74 -15.01
CA VAL A 4 -1.78 6.59 -14.65
C VAL A 4 -2.65 6.18 -15.84
N GLU A 5 -3.22 7.16 -16.53
CA GLU A 5 -4.01 6.96 -17.76
C GLU A 5 -3.17 6.30 -18.86
N ARG A 6 -2.02 6.89 -19.23
CA ARG A 6 -1.20 6.40 -20.35
C ARG A 6 -0.53 5.06 -20.10
N SER A 7 -0.37 4.68 -18.84
CA SER A 7 0.22 3.39 -18.46
C SER A 7 -0.75 2.21 -18.56
N GLY A 8 -2.05 2.45 -18.79
CA GLY A 8 -3.09 1.42 -18.73
C GLY A 8 -3.52 1.05 -17.32
N ILE A 9 -2.83 1.53 -16.27
CA ILE A 9 -3.20 1.27 -14.86
C ILE A 9 -4.63 1.72 -14.58
N SER A 10 -5.05 2.88 -15.09
CA SER A 10 -6.41 3.36 -14.89
C SER A 10 -7.47 2.38 -15.40
N GLU A 11 -7.21 1.73 -16.53
CA GLU A 11 -8.11 0.74 -17.13
C GLU A 11 -8.04 -0.58 -16.35
N ALA A 12 -6.83 -1.02 -15.97
CA ALA A 12 -6.63 -2.24 -15.19
C ALA A 12 -7.29 -2.23 -13.80
N VAL A 13 -7.64 -1.05 -13.29
CA VAL A 13 -8.38 -0.88 -12.02
C VAL A 13 -9.78 -0.31 -12.23
N ASP A 14 -10.37 -0.45 -13.42
CA ASP A 14 -11.73 0.01 -13.73
C ASP A 14 -12.02 1.48 -13.37
N GLY A 15 -11.01 2.34 -13.49
CA GLY A 15 -11.10 3.76 -13.16
C GLY A 15 -11.07 4.07 -11.66
N HIS A 16 -10.82 3.09 -10.78
CA HIS A 16 -10.66 3.27 -9.34
C HIS A 16 -9.33 3.96 -8.98
N VAL A 17 -9.20 5.23 -9.38
CA VAL A 17 -8.01 6.06 -9.21
C VAL A 17 -8.33 7.27 -8.33
N LEU A 18 -7.62 7.41 -7.22
CA LEU A 18 -7.66 8.61 -6.37
C LEU A 18 -6.30 9.31 -6.42
N ILE A 19 -6.30 10.62 -6.68
CA ILE A 19 -5.07 11.44 -6.75
C ILE A 19 -5.18 12.56 -5.73
N TYR A 20 -4.27 12.54 -4.76
CA TYR A 20 -4.18 13.52 -3.69
C TYR A 20 -2.83 14.23 -3.71
N ILE A 21 -2.79 15.43 -3.14
CA ILE A 21 -1.53 16.17 -2.92
C ILE A 21 -0.77 15.54 -1.73
N HIS A 22 -1.47 15.28 -0.63
CA HIS A 22 -0.96 14.60 0.58
C HIS A 22 -1.82 13.38 0.90
N LYS A 23 -1.53 12.26 0.23
CA LYS A 23 -2.38 11.05 0.28
C LYS A 23 -2.45 10.40 1.67
N GLU A 24 -1.42 10.56 2.48
CA GLU A 24 -1.35 10.04 3.85
C GLU A 24 -2.32 10.76 4.81
N GLU A 25 -2.78 11.96 4.48
CA GLU A 25 -3.73 12.74 5.29
C GLU A 25 -5.19 12.55 4.86
N THR A 26 -5.42 11.79 3.78
CA THR A 26 -6.74 11.63 3.15
C THR A 26 -7.34 10.24 3.34
N LEU A 27 -6.88 9.51 4.37
CA LEU A 27 -7.29 8.14 4.63
C LEU A 27 -8.80 8.01 4.93
N ASP A 28 -9.41 8.95 5.63
CA ASP A 28 -10.85 8.93 5.88
C ASP A 28 -11.67 9.02 4.59
N ASP A 29 -11.18 9.79 3.61
CA ASP A 29 -11.81 9.94 2.32
C ASP A 29 -11.67 8.67 1.46
N VAL A 30 -10.53 7.98 1.56
CA VAL A 30 -10.35 6.63 0.99
C VAL A 30 -11.35 5.66 1.61
N ALA A 31 -11.45 5.61 2.95
CA ALA A 31 -12.34 4.70 3.65
C ALA A 31 -13.82 4.96 3.35
N ARG A 32 -14.20 6.22 3.10
CA ARG A 32 -15.56 6.58 2.69
C ARG A 32 -15.90 6.13 1.27
N ARG A 33 -14.95 6.22 0.32
CA ARG A 33 -15.18 5.80 -1.07
C ARG A 33 -15.06 4.29 -1.28
N TYR A 34 -14.16 3.66 -0.54
CA TYR A 34 -13.88 2.23 -0.58
C TYR A 34 -14.00 1.66 0.84
N PRO A 35 -15.23 1.49 1.35
CA PRO A 35 -15.43 0.96 2.69
C PRO A 35 -14.99 -0.50 2.77
N ALA A 36 -14.08 -0.80 3.69
CA ALA A 36 -13.59 -2.15 3.95
C ALA A 36 -13.30 -2.35 5.45
N GLN A 37 -13.39 -3.61 5.88
CA GLN A 37 -12.99 -4.01 7.23
C GLN A 37 -11.46 -3.97 7.38
N HIS A 38 -10.74 -4.30 6.31
CA HIS A 38 -9.28 -4.34 6.26
C HIS A 38 -8.77 -3.82 4.92
N TYR A 39 -7.59 -3.21 4.93
CA TYR A 39 -6.91 -2.68 3.74
C TYR A 39 -5.54 -3.33 3.56
N VAL A 40 -5.08 -3.41 2.30
CA VAL A 40 -3.70 -3.73 1.98
C VAL A 40 -3.11 -2.51 1.27
N LEU A 41 -2.02 -1.98 1.79
CA LEU A 41 -1.31 -0.84 1.22
C LEU A 41 0.06 -1.28 0.69
N VAL A 42 0.26 -1.14 -0.62
CA VAL A 42 1.54 -1.39 -1.27
C VAL A 42 2.16 -0.06 -1.71
N ASP A 43 3.35 0.29 -1.20
CA ASP A 43 4.03 1.55 -1.54
C ASP A 43 5.55 1.42 -1.43
N ASP A 44 6.30 2.03 -2.34
CA ASP A 44 7.76 2.03 -2.32
C ASP A 44 8.36 3.02 -1.32
N LYS A 45 7.55 3.83 -0.63
CA LYS A 45 8.01 4.81 0.36
C LYS A 45 7.73 4.32 1.79
N PRO A 46 8.75 3.85 2.53
CA PRO A 46 8.59 3.40 3.91
C PRO A 46 7.96 4.45 4.84
N ARG A 47 8.20 5.75 4.62
CA ARG A 47 7.55 6.85 5.36
C ARG A 47 6.02 6.81 5.24
N ILE A 48 5.50 6.55 4.04
CA ILE A 48 4.05 6.50 3.80
C ILE A 48 3.46 5.27 4.46
N LEU A 49 4.11 4.11 4.33
CA LEU A 49 3.68 2.88 4.99
C LEU A 49 3.62 3.06 6.51
N ALA A 50 4.66 3.62 7.11
CA ALA A 50 4.69 3.90 8.55
C ALA A 50 3.56 4.85 8.98
N ALA A 51 3.37 5.97 8.26
CA ALA A 51 2.31 6.93 8.59
C ALA A 51 0.91 6.32 8.50
N VAL A 52 0.63 5.51 7.47
CA VAL A 52 -0.66 4.83 7.33
C VAL A 52 -0.83 3.74 8.39
N LYS A 53 0.24 3.01 8.73
CA LYS A 53 0.20 2.01 9.80
C LYS A 53 -0.09 2.64 11.15
N ASP A 54 0.50 3.80 11.45
CA ASP A 54 0.22 4.51 12.70
C ASP A 54 -1.23 5.03 12.74
N ALA A 55 -1.80 5.43 11.60
CA ALA A 55 -3.17 5.94 11.52
C ALA A 55 -4.25 4.84 11.54
N TRP A 56 -4.02 3.71 10.88
CA TRP A 56 -5.00 2.64 10.70
C TRP A 56 -4.74 1.40 11.58
N GLY A 57 -3.55 1.26 12.17
CA GLY A 57 -3.19 0.16 13.05
C GLY A 57 -3.40 -1.20 12.41
N ASP A 58 -4.17 -2.05 13.07
CA ASP A 58 -4.45 -3.43 12.62
C ASP A 58 -5.43 -3.48 11.45
N ARG A 59 -6.05 -2.37 11.06
CA ARG A 59 -6.97 -2.31 9.89
C ARG A 59 -6.22 -2.31 8.56
N VAL A 60 -4.89 -2.32 8.57
CA VAL A 60 -4.08 -2.28 7.35
C VAL A 60 -2.90 -3.24 7.44
N THR A 61 -2.67 -3.97 6.36
CA THR A 61 -1.42 -4.67 6.07
C THR A 61 -0.60 -3.79 5.14
N THR A 62 0.61 -3.43 5.56
CA THR A 62 1.55 -2.61 4.80
C THR A 62 2.59 -3.49 4.11
N ILE A 63 2.77 -3.29 2.81
CA ILE A 63 3.66 -4.08 1.97
C ILE A 63 4.68 -3.16 1.32
N PHE A 64 5.96 -3.42 1.59
CA PHE A 64 7.08 -2.71 1.00
C PHE A 64 7.74 -3.55 -0.12
N PRO A 65 7.53 -3.21 -1.41
CA PRO A 65 8.36 -3.74 -2.48
C PRO A 65 9.72 -3.03 -2.49
N ARG A 66 10.84 -3.78 -2.52
CA ARG A 66 12.21 -3.22 -2.62
C ARG A 66 12.53 -2.70 -4.03
N GLN A 67 11.72 -1.75 -4.52
CA GLN A 67 11.82 -1.20 -5.86
C GLN A 67 12.07 0.30 -5.83
N GLY A 68 12.73 0.81 -6.87
CA GLY A 68 12.95 2.24 -7.07
C GLY A 68 14.00 2.85 -6.12
N GLN A 69 14.01 4.19 -6.08
CA GLN A 69 15.02 4.98 -5.37
C GLN A 69 14.97 4.82 -3.83
N TYR A 70 13.85 4.32 -3.30
CA TYR A 70 13.60 4.18 -1.86
C TYR A 70 13.81 2.75 -1.36
N ALA A 71 14.23 1.81 -2.21
CA ALA A 71 14.41 0.39 -1.87
C ALA A 71 15.34 0.15 -0.65
N ARG A 72 16.20 1.12 -0.32
CA ARG A 72 17.16 1.08 0.79
C ARG A 72 16.80 1.96 1.99
N ASP A 73 15.67 2.67 1.93
CA ASP A 73 15.30 3.65 2.96
C ASP A 73 14.48 3.02 4.12
N ALA A 74 14.18 1.73 4.03
CA ALA A 74 13.31 1.02 4.99
C ALA A 74 13.80 1.10 6.44
N GLU A 75 15.13 1.07 6.66
CA GLU A 75 15.73 1.06 7.99
C GLU A 75 15.48 2.35 8.80
N ARG A 76 15.02 3.43 8.16
CA ARG A 76 14.79 4.72 8.80
C ARG A 76 13.38 4.89 9.40
N TYR A 77 12.50 3.93 9.18
CA TYR A 77 11.08 4.02 9.54
C TYR A 77 10.60 2.73 10.20
N ARG A 78 9.38 2.76 10.76
CA ARG A 78 8.68 1.53 11.18
C ARG A 78 8.68 0.53 10.01
N ALA A 79 9.03 -0.71 10.30
CA ALA A 79 9.00 -1.78 9.32
C ALA A 79 7.58 -2.00 8.79
N ALA A 80 7.46 -2.22 7.48
CA ALA A 80 6.23 -2.71 6.89
C ALA A 80 5.94 -4.13 7.40
N ASP A 81 4.67 -4.51 7.42
CA ASP A 81 4.24 -5.84 7.86
C ASP A 81 4.81 -6.94 6.92
N LEU A 82 4.89 -6.65 5.63
CA LEU A 82 5.53 -7.53 4.64
C LEU A 82 6.53 -6.76 3.78
N THR A 83 7.69 -7.37 3.49
CA THR A 83 8.62 -6.88 2.47
C THR A 83 8.76 -7.90 1.36
N VAL A 84 8.64 -7.46 0.11
CA VAL A 84 8.83 -8.29 -1.09
C VAL A 84 9.91 -7.70 -1.98
N GLU A 85 10.57 -8.52 -2.80
CA GLU A 85 11.63 -8.02 -3.68
C GLU A 85 11.05 -7.28 -4.90
N ARG A 86 9.91 -7.75 -5.42
CA ARG A 86 9.22 -7.16 -6.58
C ARG A 86 7.72 -7.18 -6.37
N ILE A 87 7.02 -6.21 -6.97
CA ILE A 87 5.55 -6.18 -6.98
C ILE A 87 4.92 -7.47 -7.53
N GLY A 88 5.57 -8.12 -8.49
CA GLY A 88 5.10 -9.37 -9.08
C GLY A 88 5.10 -10.56 -8.12
N ASP A 89 5.89 -10.49 -7.04
CA ASP A 89 5.95 -11.54 -6.03
C ASP A 89 4.61 -11.65 -5.26
N LEU A 90 3.78 -10.60 -5.27
CA LEU A 90 2.46 -10.64 -4.64
C LEU A 90 1.49 -11.63 -5.29
N VAL A 91 1.76 -12.07 -6.53
CA VAL A 91 0.93 -13.08 -7.22
C VAL A 91 1.05 -14.46 -6.54
N THR A 92 2.10 -14.70 -5.76
CA THR A 92 2.28 -15.98 -5.04
C THR A 92 1.65 -16.01 -3.65
N TYR A 93 1.09 -14.89 -3.18
CA TYR A 93 0.41 -14.80 -1.88
C TYR A 93 -1.09 -14.99 -2.06
N ASP A 94 -1.71 -15.72 -1.15
CA ASP A 94 -3.16 -15.74 -1.06
C ASP A 94 -3.66 -14.46 -0.37
N LEU A 95 -4.82 -13.94 -0.79
CA LEU A 95 -5.39 -12.75 -0.15
C LEU A 95 -5.64 -12.97 1.34
N SER A 96 -6.07 -14.17 1.75
CA SER A 96 -6.28 -14.50 3.17
C SER A 96 -5.00 -14.40 3.99
N GLU A 97 -3.83 -14.72 3.42
CA GLU A 97 -2.54 -14.55 4.07
C GLU A 97 -2.29 -13.06 4.34
N LEU A 98 -2.53 -12.20 3.34
CA LEU A 98 -2.35 -10.75 3.46
C LEU A 98 -3.34 -10.07 4.42
N LEU A 99 -4.48 -10.70 4.66
CA LEU A 99 -5.50 -10.23 5.62
C LEU A 99 -5.31 -10.79 7.03
N SER A 100 -4.41 -11.76 7.20
CA SER A 100 -4.18 -12.42 8.49
C SER A 100 -3.36 -11.54 9.44
N LEU A 101 -3.66 -11.63 10.75
CA LEU A 101 -2.84 -10.99 11.80
C LEU A 101 -1.45 -11.64 11.93
N GLU A 102 -1.18 -12.76 11.25
CA GLU A 102 0.14 -13.41 11.28
C GLU A 102 1.18 -12.68 10.44
N VAL A 103 0.75 -11.90 9.43
CA VAL A 103 1.63 -10.97 8.69
C VAL A 103 2.05 -9.78 9.56
N LEU A 104 1.37 -9.53 10.69
CA LEU A 104 1.67 -8.42 11.61
C LEU A 104 2.74 -8.77 12.68
N ARG A 105 3.39 -9.94 12.60
CA ARG A 105 4.36 -10.44 13.58
C ARG A 105 5.81 -10.39 13.10
#